data_AF-A0A258V925-F1
#
_entry.id   AF-A0A258V925-F1
#
_cell.length_a   1.000
_cell.length_b   1.000
_cell.length_c   1.000
_cell.angle_alpha   90.00
_cell.angle_beta   90.00
_cell.angle_gamma   90.00
#
_symmetry.space_group_name_H-M   'P 1'
#
loop_
_entity.id
_entity.type
_entity.pdbx_description
1 polymer ?
#
loop_
_entity_poly.entity_id
_entity_poly.type
_entity_poly.pdbx_seq_one_letter_code
_entity_poly.pdbx_strand_id
1 'polypeptide(L)'
;MGAASVTQPEKPDWRPTWRKPIGIIALVLALCVYVFAAASASAWIGSLHVLVQTLVYIILGIAWLLPLRRFLIWMETGRWG
;
A
#
# COMPACT_ATOMS: atom_id res chain seq x y z
N MET A 1 -51.78 29.79 8.45
CA MET A 1 -50.79 28.93 9.13
C MET A 1 -50.29 27.92 8.11
N GLY A 2 -49.11 28.18 7.54
CA GLY A 2 -48.58 27.52 6.35
C GLY A 2 -48.20 26.06 6.59
N ALA A 3 -48.55 25.23 5.61
CA ALA A 3 -48.28 23.82 5.56
C ALA A 3 -46.78 23.51 5.46
N ALA A 4 -46.38 22.45 6.18
CA ALA A 4 -45.42 21.44 5.73
C ALA A 4 -44.09 21.94 5.12
N SER A 5 -43.11 22.28 5.96
CA SER A 5 -41.71 22.04 5.60
C SER A 5 -41.42 20.54 5.77
N VAL A 6 -41.90 19.77 4.80
CA VAL A 6 -41.62 18.35 4.58
C VAL A 6 -40.12 18.09 4.77
N THR A 7 -39.83 17.23 5.74
CA THR A 7 -38.66 16.34 5.83
C THR A 7 -37.70 16.45 4.64
N GLN A 8 -36.58 17.17 4.81
CA GLN A 8 -35.43 16.87 3.97
C GLN A 8 -34.95 15.47 4.37
N PRO A 9 -34.96 14.47 3.47
CA PRO A 9 -34.15 13.28 3.73
C PRO A 9 -32.71 13.79 3.82
N GLU A 10 -32.12 13.72 5.01
CA GLU A 10 -30.69 13.90 5.20
C GLU A 10 -30.02 12.99 4.18
N LYS A 11 -29.49 13.57 3.11
CA LYS A 11 -28.74 12.80 2.12
C LYS A 11 -27.45 12.42 2.83
N PRO A 12 -27.22 11.14 3.15
CA PRO A 12 -25.92 10.79 3.69
C PRO A 12 -24.89 11.15 2.62
N ASP A 13 -23.98 12.04 2.96
CA ASP A 13 -22.84 12.44 2.15
C ASP A 13 -21.84 11.28 2.04
N TRP A 14 -22.31 10.12 1.62
CA TRP A 14 -21.50 9.00 1.22
C TRP A 14 -20.92 9.32 -0.16
N ARG A 15 -19.96 10.25 -0.20
CA ARG A 15 -19.02 10.33 -1.32
C ARG A 15 -18.15 9.07 -1.22
N PRO A 16 -18.33 8.07 -2.10
CA PRO A 16 -17.52 6.86 -2.05
C PRO A 16 -16.07 7.24 -2.31
N THR A 17 -15.31 7.39 -1.22
CA THR A 17 -13.90 7.76 -1.27
C THR A 17 -13.12 6.50 -1.61
N TRP A 18 -13.06 6.19 -2.91
CA TRP A 18 -12.27 5.10 -3.47
C TRP A 18 -10.79 5.13 -3.05
N ARG A 19 -10.31 6.24 -2.47
CA ARG A 19 -8.95 6.37 -1.92
C ARG A 19 -8.62 5.38 -0.79
N LYS A 20 -9.57 5.09 0.12
CA LYS A 20 -9.33 4.23 1.29
C LYS A 20 -9.07 2.75 0.91
N PRO A 21 -9.89 2.09 0.07
CA PRO A 21 -9.65 0.69 -0.28
C PRO A 21 -8.42 0.50 -1.16
N ILE A 22 -8.12 1.45 -2.06
CA ILE A 22 -6.96 1.35 -2.96
C ILE A 22 -5.65 1.36 -2.16
N GLY A 23 -5.55 2.17 -1.10
CA GLY A 23 -4.39 2.16 -0.23
C GLY A 23 -4.18 0.79 0.45
N ILE A 24 -5.25 0.20 0.96
CA ILE A 24 -5.17 -1.12 1.61
C ILE A 24 -4.73 -2.20 0.61
N ILE A 25 -5.32 -2.24 -0.59
CA ILE A 25 -4.96 -3.23 -1.63
C ILE A 25 -3.49 -3.09 -2.02
N ALA A 26 -3.00 -1.86 -2.22
CA ALA A 26 -1.61 -1.63 -2.57
C ALA A 26 -0.64 -2.00 -1.43
N LEU A 27 -1.00 -1.77 -0.17
CA LEU A 27 -0.20 -2.20 0.99
C LEU A 27 -0.12 -3.73 1.08
N VAL A 28 -1.24 -4.41 0.82
CA VAL A 28 -1.27 -5.89 0.74
C VAL A 28 -0.42 -6.39 -0.42
N LEU A 29 -0.53 -5.78 -1.60
CA LEU A 29 0.29 -6.11 -2.77
C LEU A 29 1.78 -5.91 -2.48
N ALA A 30 2.11 -4.82 -1.79
CA ALA A 30 3.47 -4.55 -1.36
C ALA A 30 3.96 -5.68 -0.42
N LEU A 31 3.17 -6.03 0.59
CA LEU A 31 3.51 -7.14 1.48
C LEU A 31 3.69 -8.47 0.71
N CYS A 32 2.84 -8.77 -0.26
CA CYS A 32 2.99 -9.95 -1.12
C CYS A 32 4.31 -9.93 -1.90
N VAL A 33 4.68 -8.81 -2.53
CA VAL A 33 5.95 -8.69 -3.26
C VAL A 33 7.14 -8.84 -2.33
N TYR A 34 7.09 -8.28 -1.12
CA TYR A 34 8.14 -8.47 -0.11
C TYR A 34 8.33 -9.94 0.24
N VAL A 35 7.23 -10.64 0.56
CA VAL A 35 7.29 -12.07 0.91
C VAL A 35 7.78 -12.90 -0.29
N PHE A 36 7.31 -12.60 -1.50
CA PHE A 36 7.72 -13.31 -2.71
C PHE A 36 9.19 -13.08 -3.03
N ALA A 37 9.68 -11.86 -2.90
CA ALA A 37 11.09 -11.53 -3.10
C ALA A 37 11.97 -12.19 -2.03
N ALA A 38 11.52 -12.19 -0.77
CA ALA A 38 12.21 -12.88 0.32
C ALA A 38 12.28 -14.41 0.10
N ALA A 39 11.18 -15.02 -0.37
CA ALA A 39 11.10 -16.44 -0.70
C ALA A 39 11.94 -16.82 -1.93
N SER A 40 11.87 -16.01 -3.00
CA SER A 40 12.65 -16.22 -4.22
C SER A 40 14.15 -16.08 -3.97
N ALA A 41 14.56 -15.15 -3.10
CA ALA A 41 15.93 -15.06 -2.63
C ALA A 41 16.30 -16.32 -1.82
N SER A 42 15.44 -16.74 -0.88
CA SER A 42 15.70 -17.92 -0.05
C SER A 42 15.88 -19.21 -0.86
N ALA A 43 15.21 -19.35 -2.01
CA ALA A 43 15.32 -20.50 -2.89
C ALA A 43 16.67 -20.59 -3.64
N TRP A 44 17.24 -19.45 -4.06
CA TRP A 44 18.58 -19.42 -4.69
C TRP A 44 19.73 -19.52 -3.67
N ILE A 45 19.44 -19.25 -2.41
CA ILE A 45 20.42 -19.17 -1.33
C ILE A 45 20.82 -20.52 -0.74
N GLY A 46 20.06 -21.57 -1.01
CA GLY A 46 20.45 -22.94 -0.65
C GLY A 46 21.77 -23.40 -1.28
N SER A 47 22.30 -22.70 -2.30
CA SER A 47 23.53 -23.08 -2.99
C SER A 47 24.65 -22.04 -3.00
N LEU A 48 24.50 -20.86 -2.38
CA LEU A 48 25.48 -19.76 -2.46
C LEU A 48 25.93 -19.25 -1.07
N HIS A 49 27.14 -18.69 -1.02
CA HIS A 49 27.81 -18.20 0.19
C HIS A 49 26.99 -17.09 0.91
N VAL A 50 26.82 -17.23 2.23
CA VAL A 50 26.01 -16.35 3.13
C VAL A 50 26.32 -14.84 3.03
N LEU A 51 27.55 -14.46 2.66
CA LEU A 51 27.92 -13.04 2.52
C LEU A 51 27.21 -12.36 1.34
N VAL A 52 27.15 -13.02 0.18
CA VAL A 52 26.51 -12.47 -1.02
C VAL A 52 25.00 -12.40 -0.81
N GLN A 53 24.43 -13.42 -0.18
CA GLN A 53 23.06 -13.44 0.28
C GLN A 53 22.70 -12.17 1.07
N THR A 54 23.52 -11.84 2.06
CA THR A 54 23.26 -10.71 2.97
C THR A 54 23.24 -9.39 2.20
N LEU A 55 24.20 -9.18 1.29
CA LEU A 55 24.29 -7.99 0.46
C LEU A 55 23.07 -7.82 -0.45
N VAL A 56 22.61 -8.90 -1.08
CA VAL A 56 21.40 -8.90 -1.92
C VAL A 56 20.16 -8.56 -1.09
N TYR A 57 19.99 -9.14 0.10
CA TYR A 57 18.87 -8.80 0.99
C TYR A 57 18.89 -7.35 1.44
N ILE A 58 20.07 -6.78 1.70
CA ILE A 58 20.21 -5.36 2.07
C ILE A 58 19.79 -4.47 0.90
N ILE A 59 20.28 -4.73 -0.32
CA ILE A 59 19.91 -3.94 -1.50
C ILE A 59 18.41 -4.06 -1.78
N LEU A 60 17.84 -5.26 -1.68
CA LEU A 60 16.41 -5.49 -1.85
C LEU A 60 15.57 -4.74 -0.80
N GLY A 61 16.00 -4.76 0.47
CA GLY A 61 15.37 -3.99 1.54
C GLY A 61 15.47 -2.48 1.37
N ILE A 62 16.60 -1.97 0.88
CA ILE A 62 16.78 -0.53 0.59
C ILE A 62 15.94 -0.13 -0.64
N ALA A 63 15.95 -0.93 -1.69
CA ALA A 63 15.12 -0.71 -2.88
C ALA A 63 13.63 -0.68 -2.52
N TRP A 64 13.20 -1.44 -1.50
CA TRP A 64 11.84 -1.48 -0.98
C TRP A 64 11.40 -0.17 -0.28
N LEU A 65 12.34 0.58 0.29
CA LEU A 65 12.02 1.83 1.01
C LEU A 65 11.53 2.94 0.06
N LEU A 66 12.05 2.99 -1.16
CA LEU A 66 11.67 3.97 -2.19
C LEU A 66 10.16 3.93 -2.52
N PRO A 67 9.59 2.77 -2.90
CA PRO A 67 8.16 2.66 -3.16
C PRO A 67 7.33 2.85 -1.88
N LEU A 68 7.79 2.36 -0.72
CA LEU A 68 7.07 2.53 0.54
C LEU A 68 6.91 4.01 0.92
N ARG A 69 7.98 4.79 0.77
CA ARG A 69 7.96 6.24 1.01
C ARG A 69 7.03 6.96 0.04
N ARG A 70 7.10 6.64 -1.25
CA ARG A 70 6.23 7.24 -2.28
C ARG A 70 4.76 6.89 -2.05
N PHE A 71 4.50 5.68 -1.55
CA PHE A 71 3.17 5.17 -1.25
C PHE A 71 2.54 5.79 0.00
N LEU A 72 3.31 5.96 1.09
CA LEU A 72 2.87 6.68 2.30
C LEU A 72 2.46 8.12 1.98
N ILE A 73 3.29 8.83 1.20
CA ILE A 73 2.98 10.19 0.71
C ILE A 73 1.67 10.19 -0.08
N TRP A 74 1.46 9.17 -0.91
CA TRP A 74 0.24 9.03 -1.68
C TRP A 74 -1.00 8.71 -0.83
N MET A 75 -0.88 7.91 0.24
CA MET A 75 -2.01 7.67 1.16
C MET A 75 -2.43 8.93 1.92
N GLU A 76 -1.46 9.73 2.40
CA GLU A 76 -1.76 10.94 3.17
C GLU A 76 -2.28 12.09 2.30
N THR A 77 -1.69 12.32 1.13
CA THR A 77 -2.10 13.46 0.28
C THR A 77 -3.13 13.08 -0.79
N GLY A 78 -3.15 11.83 -1.24
CA GLY A 78 -3.85 11.30 -2.43
C GLY A 78 -3.83 12.21 -3.65
N ARG A 79 -2.79 13.03 -3.73
CA ARG A 79 -2.32 13.63 -4.97
C ARG A 79 -1.21 12.70 -5.43
N TRP A 80 -1.34 12.15 -6.63
CA TRP A 80 -0.15 11.68 -7.33
C TRP A 80 0.69 12.93 -7.52
N GLY A 81 1.90 12.92 -6.95
CA GLY A 81 2.78 14.10 -6.90
C GLY A 81 2.91 14.78 -8.26
#